data_AF-A0A7S2HSZ9-F1
#
_entry.id   AF-A0A7S2HSZ9-F1
#
_cell.length_a   1.000
_cell.length_b   1.000
_cell.length_c   1.000
_cell.angle_alpha   90.00
_cell.angle_beta   90.00
_cell.angle_gamma   90.00
#
_symmetry.space_group_name_H-M   'P 1'
#
loop_
_entity.id
_entity.type
_entity.pdbx_description
1 polymer ?
#
loop_
_entity_poly.entity_id
_entity_poly.type
_entity_poly.pdbx_seq_one_letter_code
_entity_poly.pdbx_strand_id
1 'polypeptide(L)'
;KKRIKEKMHENIVSIEIVWKFRNESGKEENSLMRRFFPVPKICRHLSEVTKAKIIESIPLDSQDAKLQAFIREARNVYNEVNHHEHLSSVKWGGINMAQFFSRRNQEISTWLAFATAFIINMTMVFTMRQGDSVGTYVYNPPMIKNVVKALNIMNVSLSIFTLLLYILVRCPVLYERQMDKFRSNTEHHGGNYEFRSIMRTCSDPIMLYYFGYTLLSFLGIWYFQVLPFLLLDIIMKGSTTRDVVRSVVNNFKQLGATMLLGVFVIVIFSNLIFILFPHDFVEEQGDVQNMGRSAACATLWSCFKVTSNLGLRQSGGIGDVMSNNIQDRVWLDISFFLIVKIVLLNIILGIIIDTFSKLRVDKQEREDKTRNNCLICGIDRLTFHNVKNEVTAFSNHIKEHHHVWNYLYFIFYIWGQDKDDDDGLELYVRKLVHDIDVSWFPSGRAITLDSQPKQRDQGVVQDLVMIKKTIENVIISNFHETNQAVGNTGKYLEQILDRVHLTLTNIKPKITTPKLPPSFDSKDQIYDNTDNSTNRKESEPQVLWLVKE
;
A
#
# COMPACT_ATOMS: atom_id res chain seq x y z
N LYS A 1 6.45 17.40 -34.59
CA LYS A 1 7.44 16.34 -34.22
C LYS A 1 8.52 16.17 -35.31
N LYS A 2 8.24 15.59 -36.51
CA LYS A 2 9.23 15.44 -37.61
C LYS A 2 10.00 16.74 -37.95
N ARG A 3 9.29 17.80 -38.38
CA ARG A 3 9.83 19.15 -38.66
C ARG A 3 10.67 19.82 -37.55
N ILE A 4 10.58 19.37 -36.30
CA ILE A 4 11.38 19.92 -35.18
C ILE A 4 12.63 19.04 -34.97
N LYS A 5 12.48 17.70 -35.03
CA LYS A 5 13.61 16.76 -35.02
C LYS A 5 14.59 16.99 -36.17
N GLU A 6 14.07 17.34 -37.35
CA GLU A 6 14.85 17.71 -38.53
C GLU A 6 15.65 19.02 -38.35
N LYS A 7 15.34 19.85 -37.34
CA LYS A 7 15.96 21.17 -37.14
C LYS A 7 16.97 21.28 -35.98
N MET A 8 16.96 20.41 -34.98
CA MET A 8 17.84 20.56 -33.80
C MET A 8 18.92 19.48 -33.64
N HIS A 9 18.99 18.46 -34.50
CA HIS A 9 19.98 17.36 -34.45
C HIS A 9 20.07 16.53 -33.13
N GLU A 10 19.30 16.87 -32.10
CA GLU A 10 19.28 16.19 -30.79
C GLU A 10 17.95 15.45 -30.52
N ASN A 11 17.92 14.65 -29.45
CA ASN A 11 16.73 13.94 -29.00
C ASN A 11 15.74 14.90 -28.31
N ILE A 12 14.84 15.49 -29.10
CA ILE A 12 13.75 16.34 -28.61
C ILE A 12 12.60 15.50 -28.05
N VAL A 13 12.13 15.87 -26.86
CA VAL A 13 10.91 15.37 -26.22
C VAL A 13 9.92 16.51 -25.95
N SER A 14 8.75 16.18 -25.39
CA SER A 14 7.73 17.16 -25.02
C SER A 14 6.98 16.78 -23.75
N ILE A 15 6.45 17.78 -23.07
CA ILE A 15 5.55 17.67 -21.92
C ILE A 15 4.39 18.67 -22.05
N GLU A 16 3.35 18.50 -21.24
CA GLU A 16 2.23 19.43 -21.14
C GLU A 16 2.32 20.19 -19.81
N ILE A 17 2.17 21.52 -19.84
CA ILE A 17 2.38 22.41 -18.70
C ILE A 17 1.18 23.36 -18.59
N VAL A 18 0.71 23.58 -17.37
CA VAL A 18 -0.29 24.59 -17.02
C VAL A 18 0.42 25.91 -16.74
N TRP A 19 0.34 26.85 -17.67
CA TRP A 19 0.82 28.21 -17.49
C TRP A 19 -0.35 29.06 -16.94
N LYS A 20 -0.18 29.59 -15.73
CA LYS A 20 -1.04 30.64 -15.15
C LYS A 20 -0.57 32.01 -15.61
N PHE A 21 -1.39 32.74 -16.35
CA PHE A 21 -1.08 34.12 -16.77
C PHE A 21 -2.28 35.03 -16.52
N ARG A 22 -2.04 36.33 -16.41
CA ARG A 22 -3.12 37.34 -16.40
C ARG A 22 -3.41 37.76 -17.82
N ASN A 23 -4.68 37.68 -18.21
CA ASN A 23 -5.14 38.21 -19.47
C ASN A 23 -5.23 39.75 -19.43
N GLU A 24 -5.55 40.38 -20.56
CA GLU A 24 -5.67 41.86 -20.67
C GLU A 24 -6.73 42.46 -19.74
N SER A 25 -7.73 41.68 -19.32
CA SER A 25 -8.74 42.08 -18.32
C SER A 25 -8.29 41.89 -16.86
N GLY A 26 -7.01 41.56 -16.61
CA GLY A 26 -6.45 41.35 -15.27
C GLY A 26 -6.86 40.04 -14.60
N LYS A 27 -7.65 39.20 -15.29
CA LYS A 27 -8.14 37.91 -14.77
C LYS A 27 -7.10 36.82 -14.99
N GLU A 28 -6.91 35.97 -13.98
CA GLU A 28 -5.99 34.83 -14.06
C GLU A 28 -6.63 33.68 -14.85
N GLU A 29 -5.92 33.22 -15.88
CA GLU A 29 -6.32 32.09 -16.72
C GLU A 29 -5.23 31.02 -16.76
N ASN A 30 -5.65 29.76 -16.75
CA ASN A 30 -4.80 28.59 -16.78
C ASN A 30 -4.84 27.97 -18.18
N SER A 31 -3.84 28.24 -19.01
CA SER A 31 -3.70 27.62 -20.33
C SER A 31 -2.84 26.37 -20.27
N LEU A 32 -3.28 25.31 -20.96
CA LEU A 32 -2.55 24.05 -21.08
C LEU A 32 -1.74 24.06 -22.38
N MET A 33 -0.41 24.13 -22.27
CA MET A 33 0.51 24.25 -23.40
C MET A 33 1.48 23.07 -23.50
N ARG A 34 2.01 22.83 -24.70
CA ARG A 34 3.04 21.81 -24.94
C ARG A 34 4.41 22.44 -25.14
N ARG A 35 5.34 22.21 -24.20
CA ARG A 35 6.75 22.59 -24.31
C ARG A 35 7.54 21.47 -25.00
N PHE A 36 8.46 21.85 -25.89
CA PHE A 36 9.46 20.96 -26.49
C PHE A 36 10.85 21.37 -26.00
N PHE A 37 11.70 20.41 -25.66
CA PHE A 37 13.05 20.65 -25.15
C PHE A 37 13.97 19.46 -25.49
N PRO A 38 15.30 19.65 -25.57
CA PRO A 38 16.27 18.57 -25.77
C PRO A 38 16.47 17.76 -24.48
N VAL A 39 16.62 16.43 -24.57
CA VAL A 39 16.91 15.59 -23.40
C VAL A 39 18.35 15.84 -22.91
N PRO A 40 18.57 16.27 -21.64
CA PRO A 40 19.90 16.49 -21.09
C PRO A 40 20.79 15.24 -21.15
N LYS A 41 22.07 15.41 -21.49
CA LYS A 41 23.03 14.30 -21.67
C LYS A 41 23.18 13.45 -20.39
N ILE A 42 23.09 14.08 -19.21
CA ILE A 42 23.14 13.44 -17.88
C ILE A 42 22.07 12.35 -17.71
N CYS A 43 20.93 12.47 -18.39
CA CYS A 43 19.83 11.49 -18.30
C CYS A 43 20.22 10.09 -18.82
N ARG A 44 21.34 9.96 -19.53
CA ARG A 44 21.91 8.66 -19.94
C ARG A 44 22.36 7.80 -18.75
N HIS A 45 22.67 8.41 -17.60
CA HIS A 45 23.05 7.69 -16.39
C HIS A 45 21.85 7.19 -15.56
N LEU A 46 20.62 7.57 -15.92
CA LEU A 46 19.41 7.17 -15.21
C LEU A 46 19.03 5.71 -15.50
N SER A 47 19.37 4.81 -14.57
CA SER A 47 19.05 3.38 -14.69
C SER A 47 17.54 3.09 -14.56
N GLU A 48 17.06 2.04 -15.27
CA GLU A 48 15.67 1.57 -15.16
C GLU A 48 15.30 1.13 -13.74
N VAL A 49 16.26 0.65 -12.94
CA VAL A 49 16.01 0.28 -11.54
C VAL A 49 15.86 1.52 -10.64
N THR A 50 16.50 2.64 -10.98
CA THR A 50 16.25 3.94 -10.33
C THR A 50 14.86 4.47 -10.73
N LYS A 51 14.48 4.34 -12.01
CA LYS A 51 13.12 4.67 -12.49
C LYS A 51 12.03 3.88 -11.76
N ALA A 52 12.16 2.55 -11.68
CA ALA A 52 11.21 1.70 -10.97
C ALA A 52 11.06 2.11 -9.49
N LYS A 53 12.20 2.40 -8.81
CA LYS A 53 12.21 2.86 -7.41
C LYS A 53 11.47 4.18 -7.21
N ILE A 54 11.55 5.12 -8.15
CA ILE A 54 10.78 6.39 -8.09
C ILE A 54 9.27 6.07 -8.07
N ILE A 55 8.80 5.24 -9.01
CA ILE A 55 7.36 4.87 -9.09
C ILE A 55 6.91 4.13 -7.82
N GLU A 56 7.73 3.23 -7.28
CA GLU A 56 7.41 2.50 -6.04
C GLU A 56 7.37 3.40 -4.80
N SER A 57 8.25 4.40 -4.72
CA SER A 57 8.37 5.32 -3.57
C SER A 57 7.26 6.38 -3.49
N ILE A 58 6.53 6.59 -4.57
CA ILE A 58 5.48 7.61 -4.66
C ILE A 58 4.20 7.13 -3.92
N PRO A 59 3.59 7.99 -3.05
CA PRO A 59 2.31 7.70 -2.41
C PRO A 59 1.16 7.78 -3.42
N LEU A 60 0.09 7.02 -3.17
CA LEU A 60 -1.08 6.92 -4.07
C LEU A 60 -2.35 7.55 -3.47
N ASP A 61 -2.18 8.40 -2.45
CA ASP A 61 -3.29 8.91 -1.61
C ASP A 61 -4.05 10.05 -2.29
N SER A 62 -3.32 11.03 -2.84
CA SER A 62 -3.88 12.17 -3.59
C SER A 62 -2.99 12.57 -4.75
N GLN A 63 -3.56 13.22 -5.77
CA GLN A 63 -2.82 13.65 -6.96
C GLN A 63 -1.69 14.62 -6.62
N ASP A 64 -1.93 15.53 -5.68
CA ASP A 64 -0.93 16.52 -5.27
C ASP A 64 0.19 15.89 -4.45
N ALA A 65 -0.13 15.01 -3.48
CA ALA A 65 0.89 14.28 -2.71
C ALA A 65 1.79 13.43 -3.63
N LYS A 66 1.20 12.81 -4.65
CA LYS A 66 1.86 12.01 -5.68
C LYS A 66 2.87 12.85 -6.50
N LEU A 67 2.44 14.02 -6.98
CA LEU A 67 3.26 14.93 -7.78
C LEU A 67 4.34 15.64 -6.94
N GLN A 68 4.02 16.06 -5.71
CA GLN A 68 5.02 16.62 -4.80
C GLN A 68 6.10 15.59 -4.44
N ALA A 69 5.72 14.33 -4.22
CA ALA A 69 6.67 13.24 -3.99
C ALA A 69 7.55 13.01 -5.23
N PHE A 70 6.99 13.08 -6.44
CA PHE A 70 7.75 13.02 -7.68
C PHE A 70 8.78 14.15 -7.80
N ILE A 71 8.45 15.42 -7.46
CA ILE A 71 9.43 16.52 -7.40
C ILE A 71 10.53 16.23 -6.36
N ARG A 72 10.17 15.78 -5.16
CA ARG A 72 11.12 15.47 -4.08
C ARG A 72 12.08 14.33 -4.46
N GLU A 73 11.59 13.27 -5.10
CA GLU A 73 12.44 12.18 -5.59
C GLU A 73 13.24 12.59 -6.82
N ALA A 74 12.73 13.46 -7.70
CA ALA A 74 13.50 14.03 -8.80
C ALA A 74 14.78 14.73 -8.30
N ARG A 75 14.70 15.50 -7.20
CA ARG A 75 15.89 16.15 -6.60
C ARG A 75 16.90 15.12 -6.08
N ASN A 76 16.44 14.09 -5.38
CA ASN A 76 17.31 13.00 -4.90
C ASN A 76 18.04 12.27 -6.05
N VAL A 77 17.34 12.07 -7.17
CA VAL A 77 17.87 11.36 -8.35
C VAL A 77 18.77 12.27 -9.19
N TYR A 78 18.52 13.59 -9.21
CA TYR A 78 19.40 14.57 -9.84
C TYR A 78 20.78 14.59 -9.16
N ASN A 79 20.82 14.66 -7.84
CA ASN A 79 22.07 14.59 -7.08
C ASN A 79 22.78 13.22 -7.31
N GLU A 80 22.04 12.10 -7.34
CA GLU A 80 22.60 10.78 -7.68
C GLU A 80 23.24 10.75 -9.08
N VAL A 81 22.58 11.35 -10.08
CA VAL A 81 23.04 11.39 -11.48
C VAL A 81 24.25 12.33 -11.63
N ASN A 82 24.23 13.50 -11.01
CA ASN A 82 25.36 14.44 -11.04
C ASN A 82 26.58 13.88 -10.32
N HIS A 83 26.40 13.21 -9.17
CA HIS A 83 27.50 12.50 -8.49
C HIS A 83 28.08 11.39 -9.36
N HIS A 84 27.23 10.62 -10.06
CA HIS A 84 27.70 9.61 -11.00
C HIS A 84 28.44 10.21 -12.21
N GLU A 85 27.97 11.33 -12.76
CA GLU A 85 28.68 12.05 -13.84
C GLU A 85 30.04 12.56 -13.36
N HIS A 86 30.10 13.16 -12.16
CA HIS A 86 31.35 13.59 -11.55
C HIS A 86 32.33 12.42 -11.37
N LEU A 87 31.89 11.30 -10.76
CA LEU A 87 32.68 10.07 -10.64
C LEU A 87 33.12 9.51 -12.01
N SER A 88 32.36 9.76 -13.07
CA SER A 88 32.73 9.33 -14.43
C SER A 88 33.76 10.24 -15.11
N SER A 89 33.90 11.49 -14.67
CA SER A 89 34.93 12.41 -15.16
C SER A 89 36.29 12.17 -14.50
N VAL A 90 36.31 11.67 -13.26
CA VAL A 90 37.54 11.37 -12.50
C VAL A 90 38.21 10.08 -13.00
N LYS A 91 39.33 10.22 -13.71
CA LYS A 91 40.20 9.10 -14.11
C LYS A 91 41.26 8.85 -13.05
N TRP A 92 41.11 7.79 -12.26
CA TRP A 92 42.13 7.36 -11.30
C TRP A 92 43.07 6.32 -11.94
N GLY A 93 44.37 6.58 -11.95
CA GLY A 93 45.38 5.67 -12.53
C GLY A 93 45.23 5.40 -14.03
N GLY A 94 44.58 6.30 -14.79
CA GLY A 94 44.28 6.11 -16.22
C GLY A 94 43.08 5.19 -16.51
N ILE A 95 42.52 4.53 -15.48
CA ILE A 95 41.36 3.66 -15.61
C ILE A 95 40.07 4.48 -15.53
N ASN A 96 39.10 4.20 -16.41
CA ASN A 96 37.79 4.84 -16.36
C ASN A 96 36.95 4.25 -15.22
N MET A 97 37.00 4.91 -14.07
CA MET A 97 36.29 4.54 -12.84
C MET A 97 34.78 4.35 -13.04
N ALA A 98 34.16 5.08 -13.97
CA ALA A 98 32.75 4.92 -14.34
C ALA A 98 32.35 3.48 -14.69
N GLN A 99 33.26 2.72 -15.31
CA GLN A 99 32.99 1.33 -15.70
C GLN A 99 32.90 0.40 -14.49
N PHE A 100 33.62 0.69 -13.40
CA PHE A 100 33.60 -0.12 -12.18
C PHE A 100 32.48 0.30 -11.22
N PHE A 101 32.21 1.61 -11.11
CA PHE A 101 31.18 2.17 -10.22
C PHE A 101 29.73 2.05 -10.74
N SER A 102 29.51 1.35 -11.85
CA SER A 102 28.16 1.09 -12.35
C SER A 102 27.34 0.23 -11.37
N ARG A 103 26.09 0.64 -11.11
CA ARG A 103 25.09 -0.14 -10.37
C ARG A 103 24.99 -1.60 -10.86
N ARG A 104 25.15 -1.83 -12.16
CA ARG A 104 25.15 -3.17 -12.78
C ARG A 104 26.26 -4.06 -12.21
N ASN A 105 27.46 -3.53 -12.00
CA ASN A 105 28.59 -4.29 -11.48
C ASN A 105 28.41 -4.62 -10.00
N GLN A 106 27.84 -3.69 -9.22
CA GLN A 106 27.45 -3.95 -7.84
C GLN A 106 26.42 -5.10 -7.77
N GLU A 107 25.37 -5.05 -8.59
CA GLU A 107 24.35 -6.11 -8.67
C GLU A 107 24.99 -7.46 -9.06
N ILE A 108 25.82 -7.51 -10.11
CA ILE A 108 26.57 -8.72 -10.52
C ILE A 108 27.46 -9.24 -9.37
N SER A 109 28.20 -8.38 -8.69
CA SER A 109 29.09 -8.78 -7.59
C SER A 109 28.31 -9.41 -6.42
N THR A 110 27.14 -8.86 -6.06
CA THR A 110 26.27 -9.46 -5.03
C THR A 110 25.69 -10.81 -5.44
N TRP A 111 25.42 -11.02 -6.73
CA TRP A 111 24.96 -12.32 -7.24
C TRP A 111 26.08 -13.35 -7.29
N LEU A 112 27.30 -12.94 -7.67
CA LEU A 112 28.49 -13.81 -7.63
C LEU A 112 28.86 -14.21 -6.20
N ALA A 113 28.78 -13.27 -5.24
CA ALA A 113 29.00 -13.56 -3.82
C ALA A 113 28.01 -14.62 -3.31
N PHE A 114 26.71 -14.41 -3.58
CA PHE A 114 25.67 -15.39 -3.23
C PHE A 114 25.85 -16.76 -3.89
N ALA A 115 26.16 -16.80 -5.19
CA ALA A 115 26.44 -18.06 -5.88
C ALA A 115 27.66 -18.78 -5.27
N THR A 116 28.70 -18.03 -4.88
CA THR A 116 29.88 -18.56 -4.19
C THR A 116 29.51 -19.12 -2.81
N ALA A 117 28.73 -18.38 -2.03
CA ALA A 117 28.22 -18.83 -0.73
C ALA A 117 27.34 -20.10 -0.86
N PHE A 118 26.52 -20.19 -1.90
CA PHE A 118 25.73 -21.38 -2.20
C PHE A 118 26.63 -22.59 -2.54
N ILE A 119 27.62 -22.42 -3.42
CA ILE A 119 28.58 -23.48 -3.79
C ILE A 119 29.39 -23.95 -2.57
N ILE A 120 29.86 -23.03 -1.72
CA ILE A 120 30.54 -23.34 -0.45
C ILE A 120 29.68 -24.24 0.42
N ASN A 121 28.44 -23.82 0.69
CA ASN A 121 27.56 -24.54 1.60
C ASN A 121 27.12 -25.90 1.03
N MET A 122 26.83 -25.99 -0.27
CA MET A 122 26.55 -27.29 -0.91
C MET A 122 27.76 -28.22 -0.86
N THR A 123 28.96 -27.70 -1.12
CA THR A 123 30.20 -28.48 -0.99
C THR A 123 30.41 -29.00 0.43
N MET A 124 30.14 -28.16 1.45
CA MET A 124 30.19 -28.58 2.85
C MET A 124 29.17 -29.70 3.15
N VAL A 125 27.92 -29.58 2.69
CA VAL A 125 26.88 -30.61 2.87
C VAL A 125 27.29 -31.97 2.29
N PHE A 126 27.91 -32.01 1.11
CA PHE A 126 28.27 -33.27 0.45
C PHE A 126 29.60 -33.89 0.89
N THR A 127 30.52 -33.12 1.49
CA THR A 127 31.92 -33.57 1.72
C THR A 127 32.39 -33.51 3.16
N MET A 128 31.71 -32.79 4.04
CA MET A 128 32.09 -32.65 5.45
C MET A 128 31.49 -33.78 6.28
N ARG A 129 32.34 -34.50 7.02
CA ARG A 129 31.93 -35.51 8.01
C ARG A 129 32.51 -35.17 9.38
N GLN A 130 31.87 -35.72 10.43
CA GLN A 130 32.46 -35.75 11.76
C GLN A 130 33.74 -36.60 11.72
N GLY A 131 34.79 -36.13 12.40
CA GLY A 131 36.03 -36.88 12.60
C GLY A 131 35.96 -37.80 13.81
N ASP A 132 37.08 -38.49 14.09
CA ASP A 132 37.14 -39.56 15.09
C ASP A 132 36.97 -39.07 16.54
N SER A 133 36.97 -37.75 16.77
CA SER A 133 36.69 -37.11 18.06
C SER A 133 35.54 -36.12 17.97
N VAL A 134 34.70 -36.06 19.01
CA VAL A 134 33.57 -35.11 19.09
C VAL A 134 34.06 -33.67 18.90
N GLY A 135 33.44 -32.94 17.97
CA GLY A 135 33.84 -31.56 17.62
C GLY A 135 34.97 -31.45 16.59
N THR A 136 35.54 -32.55 16.11
CA THR A 136 36.45 -32.56 14.94
C THR A 136 35.66 -32.78 13.65
N TYR A 137 36.08 -32.12 12.57
CA TYR A 137 35.42 -32.17 11.27
C TYR A 137 36.45 -32.39 10.16
N VAL A 138 36.17 -33.32 9.26
CA VAL A 138 37.08 -33.74 8.20
C VAL A 138 36.36 -33.68 6.86
N TYR A 139 37.03 -33.11 5.85
CA TYR A 139 36.54 -33.10 4.47
C TYR A 139 37.01 -34.37 3.74
N ASN A 140 36.12 -35.00 2.98
CA ASN A 140 36.46 -36.11 2.10
C ASN A 140 36.13 -35.76 0.64
N PRO A 141 37.12 -35.65 -0.27
CA PRO A 141 38.57 -35.74 -0.03
C PRO A 141 39.13 -34.50 0.70
N PRO A 142 40.30 -34.60 1.37
CA PRO A 142 40.84 -33.52 2.21
C PRO A 142 41.19 -32.24 1.44
N MET A 143 41.46 -32.33 0.13
CA MET A 143 41.70 -31.18 -0.74
C MET A 143 40.54 -30.17 -0.74
N ILE A 144 39.31 -30.62 -0.51
CA ILE A 144 38.11 -29.76 -0.49
C ILE A 144 38.20 -28.69 0.59
N LYS A 145 38.89 -28.93 1.71
CA LYS A 145 39.12 -27.91 2.76
C LYS A 145 39.81 -26.66 2.20
N ASN A 146 40.77 -26.83 1.30
CA ASN A 146 41.49 -25.72 0.66
C ASN A 146 40.62 -25.04 -0.39
N VAL A 147 39.81 -25.80 -1.13
CA VAL A 147 38.84 -25.26 -2.11
C VAL A 147 37.79 -24.39 -1.41
N VAL A 148 37.17 -24.87 -0.32
CA VAL A 148 36.21 -24.11 0.49
C VAL A 148 36.85 -22.83 1.06
N LYS A 149 38.08 -22.91 1.57
CA LYS A 149 38.81 -21.73 2.05
C LYS A 149 39.10 -20.71 0.94
N ALA A 150 39.52 -21.16 -0.24
CA ALA A 150 39.77 -20.30 -1.41
C ALA A 150 38.48 -19.63 -1.91
N LEU A 151 37.38 -20.38 -2.00
CA LEU A 151 36.06 -19.84 -2.34
C LEU A 151 35.58 -18.81 -1.31
N ASN A 152 35.79 -19.03 0.00
CA ASN A 152 35.41 -18.02 0.99
C ASN A 152 36.29 -16.77 0.92
N ILE A 153 37.58 -16.89 0.62
CA ILE A 153 38.46 -15.72 0.38
C ILE A 153 37.96 -14.92 -0.84
N MET A 154 37.51 -15.60 -1.91
CA MET A 154 36.86 -14.95 -3.04
C MET A 154 35.52 -14.29 -2.65
N ASN A 155 34.73 -14.91 -1.77
CA ASN A 155 33.50 -14.31 -1.27
C ASN A 155 33.76 -13.04 -0.43
N VAL A 156 34.80 -13.07 0.41
CA VAL A 156 35.26 -11.90 1.18
C VAL A 156 35.73 -10.77 0.27
N SER A 157 36.47 -11.06 -0.80
CA SER A 157 36.90 -10.01 -1.73
C SER A 157 35.72 -9.40 -2.50
N LEU A 158 34.74 -10.21 -2.93
CA LEU A 158 33.48 -9.73 -3.54
C LEU A 158 32.64 -8.90 -2.56
N SER A 159 32.57 -9.28 -1.28
CA SER A 159 31.83 -8.53 -0.26
C SER A 159 32.49 -7.19 0.06
N ILE A 160 33.82 -7.16 0.22
CA ILE A 160 34.60 -5.93 0.41
C ILE A 160 34.45 -5.01 -0.80
N PHE A 161 34.55 -5.53 -2.03
CA PHE A 161 34.33 -4.76 -3.25
C PHE A 161 32.92 -4.16 -3.28
N THR A 162 31.88 -4.94 -2.96
CA THR A 162 30.50 -4.45 -2.87
C THR A 162 30.33 -3.35 -1.81
N LEU A 163 30.94 -3.52 -0.64
CA LEU A 163 30.89 -2.55 0.45
C LEU A 163 31.61 -1.24 0.07
N LEU A 164 32.78 -1.33 -0.56
CA LEU A 164 33.53 -0.16 -1.06
C LEU A 164 32.76 0.56 -2.17
N LEU A 165 32.14 -0.15 -3.12
CA LEU A 165 31.26 0.45 -4.13
C LEU A 165 30.09 1.20 -3.47
N TYR A 166 29.46 0.61 -2.45
CA TYR A 166 28.38 1.28 -1.72
C TYR A 166 28.89 2.54 -0.98
N ILE A 167 30.03 2.46 -0.29
CA ILE A 167 30.61 3.59 0.43
C ILE A 167 31.01 4.73 -0.53
N LEU A 168 31.56 4.44 -1.71
CA LEU A 168 32.01 5.47 -2.65
C LEU A 168 30.88 6.07 -3.50
N VAL A 169 29.87 5.27 -3.86
CA VAL A 169 28.79 5.71 -4.77
C VAL A 169 27.52 6.14 -4.02
N ARG A 170 27.17 5.48 -2.91
CA ARG A 170 25.88 5.69 -2.22
C ARG A 170 26.00 6.53 -0.96
N CYS A 171 27.05 6.38 -0.15
CA CYS A 171 27.17 7.17 1.08
C CYS A 171 27.27 8.69 0.86
N PRO A 172 27.94 9.24 -0.18
CA PRO A 172 27.97 10.69 -0.42
C PRO A 172 26.57 11.24 -0.75
N VAL A 173 25.85 10.59 -1.69
CA VAL A 173 24.49 10.97 -2.09
C VAL A 173 23.51 10.85 -0.92
N LEU A 174 23.66 9.81 -0.07
CA LEU A 174 22.87 9.68 1.16
C LEU A 174 23.22 10.76 2.18
N TYR A 175 24.50 11.10 2.35
CA TYR A 175 24.96 12.15 3.24
C TYR A 175 24.40 13.52 2.83
N GLU A 176 24.50 13.91 1.56
CA GLU A 176 23.87 15.13 1.05
C GLU A 176 22.36 15.14 1.33
N ARG A 177 21.66 14.03 1.03
CA ARG A 177 20.22 13.91 1.29
C ARG A 177 19.84 14.02 2.76
N GLN A 178 20.68 13.56 3.70
CA GLN A 178 20.44 13.79 5.13
C GLN A 178 20.80 15.22 5.53
N MET A 179 21.90 15.76 4.99
CA MET A 179 22.37 17.11 5.28
C MET A 179 21.33 18.16 4.86
N ASP A 180 20.74 18.04 3.66
CA ASP A 180 19.65 18.91 3.21
C ASP A 180 18.43 18.87 4.14
N LYS A 181 18.02 17.67 4.58
CA LYS A 181 16.89 17.48 5.50
C LYS A 181 17.15 18.02 6.90
N PHE A 182 18.36 17.86 7.41
CA PHE A 182 18.72 18.43 8.69
C PHE A 182 18.87 19.95 8.59
N ARG A 183 19.46 20.46 7.50
CA ARG A 183 19.60 21.88 7.18
C ARG A 183 18.24 22.59 7.12
N SER A 184 17.26 22.04 6.41
CA SER A 184 15.90 22.60 6.37
C SER A 184 15.21 22.61 7.73
N ASN A 185 15.53 21.64 8.59
CA ASN A 185 14.95 21.56 9.94
C ASN A 185 15.76 22.35 10.99
N THR A 186 16.94 22.89 10.65
CA THR A 186 17.83 23.55 11.64
C THR A 186 17.40 24.96 12.01
N GLU A 187 16.46 25.59 11.26
CA GLU A 187 15.93 26.92 11.58
C GLU A 187 15.32 27.02 12.99
N HIS A 188 15.07 25.90 13.68
CA HIS A 188 14.54 25.88 15.05
C HIS A 188 15.50 25.26 16.09
N HIS A 189 16.59 24.58 15.70
CA HIS A 189 17.41 23.78 16.63
C HIS A 189 18.90 23.81 16.26
N GLY A 190 19.63 24.83 16.76
CA GLY A 190 21.08 24.91 16.60
C GLY A 190 21.81 23.70 17.18
N GLY A 191 22.63 23.03 16.36
CA GLY A 191 23.43 21.88 16.77
C GLY A 191 24.16 21.24 15.59
N ASN A 192 25.05 20.28 15.88
CA ASN A 192 25.94 19.63 14.91
C ASN A 192 25.17 18.75 13.89
N TYR A 193 24.52 19.38 12.91
CA TYR A 193 23.77 18.72 11.84
C TYR A 193 24.67 17.87 10.94
N GLU A 194 25.94 18.25 10.75
CA GLU A 194 26.94 17.47 10.02
C GLU A 194 27.16 16.10 10.67
N PHE A 195 27.53 16.07 11.95
CA PHE A 195 27.70 14.83 12.71
C PHE A 195 26.43 13.98 12.72
N ARG A 196 25.25 14.61 12.89
CA ARG A 196 23.96 13.90 12.82
C ARG A 196 23.70 13.30 11.43
N SER A 197 24.12 13.99 10.36
CA SER A 197 24.02 13.50 8.98
C SER A 197 24.95 12.31 8.73
N ILE A 198 26.22 12.38 9.20
CA ILE A 198 27.17 11.26 9.14
C ILE A 198 26.58 10.04 9.88
N MET A 199 26.19 10.20 11.14
CA MET A 199 25.61 9.12 11.96
C MET A 199 24.36 8.51 11.32
N ARG A 200 23.52 9.34 10.65
CA ARG A 200 22.32 8.86 9.96
C ARG A 200 22.65 8.09 8.68
N THR A 201 23.69 8.48 7.94
CA THR A 201 24.20 7.74 6.78
C THR A 201 24.86 6.42 7.20
N CYS A 202 25.66 6.42 8.28
CA CYS A 202 26.26 5.21 8.82
C CYS A 202 25.23 4.21 9.37
N SER A 203 24.06 4.69 9.79
CA SER A 203 22.94 3.88 10.28
C SER A 203 21.94 3.50 9.18
N ASP A 204 22.29 3.63 7.89
CA ASP A 204 21.42 3.16 6.81
C ASP A 204 21.32 1.61 6.84
N PRO A 205 20.11 1.03 6.78
CA PRO A 205 19.93 -0.41 6.91
C PRO A 205 20.63 -1.22 5.80
N ILE A 206 20.83 -0.64 4.62
CA ILE A 206 21.55 -1.30 3.52
C ILE A 206 23.06 -1.25 3.75
N MET A 207 23.59 -0.15 4.30
CA MET A 207 25.00 -0.09 4.72
C MET A 207 25.30 -1.11 5.82
N LEU A 208 24.48 -1.12 6.88
CA LEU A 208 24.63 -2.06 8.00
C LEU A 208 24.53 -3.52 7.53
N TYR A 209 23.67 -3.79 6.54
CA TYR A 209 23.58 -5.09 5.90
C TYR A 209 24.89 -5.50 5.20
N TYR A 210 25.46 -4.67 4.31
CA TYR A 210 26.70 -5.00 3.61
C TYR A 210 27.91 -5.11 4.55
N PHE A 211 27.95 -4.27 5.59
CA PHE A 211 28.96 -4.37 6.65
C PHE A 211 28.84 -5.70 7.41
N GLY A 212 27.64 -6.07 7.84
CA GLY A 212 27.36 -7.35 8.51
C GLY A 212 27.68 -8.56 7.63
N TYR A 213 27.33 -8.53 6.34
CA TYR A 213 27.66 -9.61 5.40
C TYR A 213 29.18 -9.77 5.21
N THR A 214 29.92 -8.65 5.12
CA THR A 214 31.38 -8.67 5.03
C THR A 214 32.01 -9.22 6.31
N LEU A 215 31.50 -8.80 7.48
CA LEU A 215 31.95 -9.31 8.78
C LEU A 215 31.71 -10.83 8.93
N LEU A 216 30.52 -11.32 8.56
CA LEU A 216 30.21 -12.76 8.58
C LEU A 216 31.09 -13.55 7.62
N SER A 217 31.34 -13.04 6.40
CA SER A 217 32.22 -13.69 5.42
C SER A 217 33.66 -13.77 5.92
N PHE A 218 34.15 -12.70 6.56
CA PHE A 218 35.48 -12.62 7.16
C PHE A 218 35.61 -13.59 8.36
N LEU A 219 34.65 -13.60 9.28
CA LEU A 219 34.61 -14.56 10.39
C LEU A 219 34.56 -16.02 9.90
N GLY A 220 33.92 -16.28 8.76
CA GLY A 220 33.88 -17.57 8.08
C GLY A 220 35.24 -18.16 7.68
N ILE A 221 36.33 -17.37 7.68
CA ILE A 221 37.70 -17.86 7.45
C ILE A 221 38.20 -18.69 8.64
N TRP A 222 37.82 -18.32 9.87
CA TRP A 222 38.18 -19.01 11.11
C TRP A 222 37.08 -19.95 11.60
N TYR A 223 35.83 -19.53 11.45
CA TYR A 223 34.64 -20.22 11.98
C TYR A 223 33.72 -20.64 10.82
N PHE A 224 34.00 -21.82 10.25
CA PHE A 224 33.23 -22.34 9.10
C PHE A 224 31.72 -22.47 9.39
N GLN A 225 31.33 -22.60 10.66
CA GLN A 225 29.94 -22.63 11.13
C GLN A 225 29.17 -21.32 10.83
N VAL A 226 29.87 -20.24 10.48
CA VAL A 226 29.26 -18.95 10.10
C VAL A 226 28.84 -18.92 8.62
N LEU A 227 29.46 -19.75 7.76
CA LEU A 227 29.25 -19.76 6.31
C LEU A 227 27.78 -20.05 5.87
N PRO A 228 26.98 -20.87 6.58
CA PRO A 228 25.56 -21.05 6.27
C PRO A 228 24.72 -19.78 6.40
N PHE A 229 25.05 -18.86 7.31
CA PHE A 229 24.29 -17.61 7.46
C PHE A 229 24.40 -16.69 6.23
N LEU A 230 25.44 -16.85 5.41
CA LEU A 230 25.59 -16.10 4.15
C LEU A 230 24.51 -16.44 3.12
N LEU A 231 23.82 -17.59 3.26
CA LEU A 231 22.67 -17.94 2.42
C LEU A 231 21.44 -17.06 2.68
N LEU A 232 21.36 -16.38 3.84
CA LEU A 232 20.26 -15.46 4.18
C LEU A 232 20.22 -14.21 3.28
N ASP A 233 21.27 -13.93 2.49
CA ASP A 233 21.28 -12.90 1.44
C ASP A 233 20.14 -13.08 0.40
N ILE A 234 19.58 -14.29 0.26
CA ILE A 234 18.37 -14.50 -0.56
C ILE A 234 17.19 -13.56 -0.18
N ILE A 235 17.08 -13.19 1.11
CA ILE A 235 16.08 -12.23 1.63
C ILE A 235 16.27 -10.83 1.03
N MET A 236 17.52 -10.44 0.75
CA MET A 236 17.83 -9.14 0.16
C MET A 236 17.65 -9.14 -1.35
N LYS A 237 17.75 -10.29 -2.03
CA LYS A 237 17.55 -10.40 -3.48
C LYS A 237 16.09 -10.50 -3.90
N GLY A 238 15.25 -11.22 -3.16
CA GLY A 238 13.83 -11.42 -3.48
C GLY A 238 12.91 -10.43 -2.76
N SER A 239 12.08 -9.68 -3.50
CA SER A 239 11.03 -8.84 -2.89
C SER A 239 9.99 -9.67 -2.13
N THR A 240 9.53 -10.78 -2.71
CA THR A 240 8.62 -11.73 -2.07
C THR A 240 9.19 -12.32 -0.78
N THR A 241 10.45 -12.74 -0.78
CA THR A 241 11.15 -13.25 0.43
C THR A 241 11.25 -12.18 1.50
N ARG A 242 11.52 -10.92 1.11
CA ARG A 242 11.52 -9.78 2.03
C ARG A 242 10.13 -9.49 2.60
N ASP A 243 9.08 -9.63 1.80
CA ASP A 243 7.69 -9.43 2.25
C ASP A 243 7.24 -10.54 3.23
N VAL A 244 7.73 -11.77 3.10
CA VAL A 244 7.55 -12.85 4.10
C VAL A 244 8.24 -12.52 5.43
N VAL A 245 9.45 -11.94 5.41
CA VAL A 245 10.11 -11.50 6.67
C VAL A 245 9.39 -10.28 7.26
N ARG A 246 8.97 -9.35 6.40
CA ARG A 246 8.25 -8.13 6.77
C ARG A 246 6.89 -8.41 7.40
N SER A 247 6.17 -9.47 7.02
CA SER A 247 4.89 -9.82 7.64
C SER A 247 5.03 -10.15 9.14
N VAL A 248 6.17 -10.73 9.54
CA VAL A 248 6.50 -10.97 10.96
C VAL A 248 7.01 -9.69 11.65
N VAL A 249 7.94 -8.97 11.01
CA VAL A 249 8.60 -7.80 11.62
C VAL A 249 7.64 -6.62 11.82
N ASN A 250 6.74 -6.35 10.88
CA ASN A 250 5.81 -5.22 10.95
C ASN A 250 4.91 -5.29 12.20
N ASN A 251 4.44 -6.50 12.54
CA ASN A 251 3.52 -6.74 13.65
C ASN A 251 4.22 -7.34 14.89
N PHE A 252 5.54 -7.17 15.01
CA PHE A 252 6.32 -7.68 16.15
C PHE A 252 5.79 -7.24 17.52
N LYS A 253 5.21 -6.04 17.64
CA LYS A 253 4.59 -5.57 18.90
C LYS A 253 3.36 -6.42 19.28
N GLN A 254 2.48 -6.70 18.32
CA GLN A 254 1.28 -7.50 18.53
C GLN A 254 1.66 -8.96 18.77
N LEU A 255 2.54 -9.51 17.93
CA LEU A 255 3.07 -10.87 18.08
C LEU A 255 3.76 -11.08 19.43
N GLY A 256 4.57 -10.11 19.87
CA GLY A 256 5.24 -10.13 21.17
C GLY A 256 4.25 -10.10 22.34
N ALA A 257 3.16 -9.33 22.25
CA ALA A 257 2.10 -9.33 23.26
C ALA A 257 1.35 -10.68 23.30
N THR A 258 1.05 -11.29 22.14
CA THR A 258 0.45 -12.62 22.07
C THR A 258 1.39 -13.71 22.61
N MET A 259 2.69 -13.64 22.30
CA MET A 259 3.70 -14.55 22.84
C MET A 259 3.85 -14.40 24.36
N LEU A 260 3.82 -13.17 24.89
CA LEU A 260 3.86 -12.90 26.33
C LEU A 260 2.64 -13.49 27.05
N LEU A 261 1.44 -13.30 26.50
CA LEU A 261 0.22 -13.96 26.99
C LEU A 261 0.36 -15.49 26.96
N GLY A 262 0.93 -16.03 25.87
CA GLY A 262 1.20 -17.46 25.75
C GLY A 262 2.17 -17.97 26.82
N VAL A 263 3.24 -17.24 27.13
CA VAL A 263 4.16 -17.56 28.23
C VAL A 263 3.42 -17.57 29.58
N PHE A 264 2.57 -16.58 29.86
CA PHE A 264 1.78 -16.57 31.11
C PHE A 264 0.85 -17.78 31.21
N VAL A 265 0.13 -18.13 30.13
CA VAL A 265 -0.72 -19.33 30.11
C VAL A 265 0.09 -20.61 30.31
N ILE A 266 1.25 -20.74 29.66
CA ILE A 266 2.13 -21.90 29.84
C ILE A 266 2.67 -21.98 31.28
N VAL A 267 3.02 -20.86 31.92
CA VAL A 267 3.44 -20.82 33.34
C VAL A 267 2.30 -21.29 34.27
N ILE A 268 1.05 -20.89 34.01
CA ILE A 268 -0.11 -21.35 34.77
C ILE A 268 -0.25 -22.88 34.65
N PHE A 269 -0.25 -23.43 33.43
CA PHE A 269 -0.32 -24.89 33.24
C PHE A 269 0.87 -25.62 33.85
N SER A 270 2.09 -25.07 33.73
CA SER A 270 3.29 -25.65 34.35
C SER A 270 3.20 -25.70 35.87
N ASN A 271 2.58 -24.71 36.49
CA ASN A 271 2.35 -24.69 37.94
C ASN A 271 1.27 -25.70 38.36
N LEU A 272 0.16 -25.80 37.61
CA LEU A 272 -0.88 -26.80 37.85
C LEU A 272 -0.34 -28.23 37.71
N ILE A 273 0.43 -28.53 36.66
CA ILE A 273 1.06 -29.84 36.45
C ILE A 273 2.07 -30.13 37.57
N PHE A 274 2.89 -29.15 37.97
CA PHE A 274 3.88 -29.31 39.05
C PHE A 274 3.24 -29.62 40.42
N ILE A 275 2.05 -29.10 40.70
CA ILE A 275 1.35 -29.34 41.98
C ILE A 275 0.52 -30.63 41.93
N LEU A 276 -0.19 -30.89 40.83
CA LEU A 276 -1.18 -31.96 40.73
C LEU A 276 -0.62 -33.27 40.15
N PHE A 277 0.28 -33.19 39.16
CA PHE A 277 0.77 -34.34 38.37
C PHE A 277 2.32 -34.41 38.25
N PRO A 278 3.13 -34.12 39.30
CA PRO A 278 4.59 -34.04 39.17
C PRO A 278 5.28 -35.37 38.83
N HIS A 279 4.62 -36.51 39.08
CA HIS A 279 5.17 -37.86 38.86
C HIS A 279 4.72 -38.50 37.54
N ASP A 280 3.83 -37.85 36.77
CA ASP A 280 3.18 -38.46 35.60
C ASP A 280 4.04 -38.48 34.32
N PHE A 281 5.17 -37.79 34.28
CA PHE A 281 6.03 -37.75 33.10
C PHE A 281 6.74 -39.09 32.87
N VAL A 282 6.47 -39.74 31.74
CA VAL A 282 7.09 -41.03 31.38
C VAL A 282 8.49 -40.77 30.82
N GLU A 283 9.48 -41.47 31.36
CA GLU A 283 10.87 -41.40 30.88
C GLU A 283 11.12 -42.55 29.89
N GLU A 284 11.36 -42.23 28.62
CA GLU A 284 11.74 -43.22 27.60
C GLU A 284 13.18 -43.73 27.86
N GLN A 285 13.26 -44.78 28.66
CA GLN A 285 14.36 -45.75 28.76
C GLN A 285 15.79 -45.22 29.07
N GLY A 286 16.14 -45.27 30.35
CA GLY A 286 17.53 -45.23 30.84
C GLY A 286 17.64 -45.64 32.32
N ASP A 287 18.03 -46.89 32.57
CA ASP A 287 18.30 -47.53 33.87
C ASP A 287 17.14 -47.77 34.88
N VAL A 288 17.01 -49.03 35.27
CA VAL A 288 15.95 -49.62 36.11
C VAL A 288 16.10 -49.29 37.62
N GLN A 289 16.98 -48.35 38.00
CA GLN A 289 17.33 -48.11 39.41
C GLN A 289 16.83 -46.78 40.01
N ASN A 290 16.25 -45.87 39.23
CA ASN A 290 15.73 -44.58 39.72
C ASN A 290 14.20 -44.47 39.67
N MET A 291 13.50 -45.51 40.12
CA MET A 291 12.03 -45.56 40.20
C MET A 291 11.51 -44.63 41.32
N GLY A 292 11.14 -43.38 40.99
CA GLY A 292 10.44 -42.50 41.95
C GLY A 292 10.22 -41.03 41.57
N ARG A 293 11.09 -40.42 40.75
CA ARG A 293 10.89 -39.05 40.25
C ARG A 293 11.38 -38.90 38.82
N SER A 294 10.43 -38.69 37.91
CA SER A 294 10.76 -38.21 36.57
C SER A 294 11.42 -36.83 36.67
N ALA A 295 12.69 -36.73 36.28
CA ALA A 295 13.48 -35.49 36.42
C ALA A 295 12.86 -34.31 35.64
N ALA A 296 12.01 -34.63 34.66
CA ALA A 296 11.19 -33.74 33.85
C ALA A 296 10.46 -32.64 34.65
N CYS A 297 9.82 -32.99 35.78
CA CYS A 297 9.03 -32.04 36.60
C CYS A 297 9.52 -31.96 38.06
N ALA A 298 10.77 -32.35 38.34
CA ALA A 298 11.33 -32.31 39.70
C ALA A 298 11.48 -30.89 40.31
N THR A 299 11.47 -29.84 39.47
CA THR A 299 11.40 -28.44 39.90
C THR A 299 10.41 -27.70 39.00
N LEU A 300 9.82 -26.59 39.47
CA LEU A 300 8.92 -25.77 38.66
C LEU A 300 9.61 -25.27 37.37
N TRP A 301 10.92 -24.99 37.40
CA TRP A 301 11.70 -24.63 36.22
C TRP A 301 11.87 -25.81 35.24
N SER A 302 12.13 -27.03 35.74
CA SER A 302 12.13 -28.23 34.91
C SER A 302 10.76 -28.45 34.27
N CYS A 303 9.69 -28.36 35.06
CA CYS A 303 8.33 -28.56 34.59
C CYS A 303 7.92 -27.50 33.54
N PHE A 304 8.30 -26.23 33.74
CA PHE A 304 8.11 -25.18 32.73
C PHE A 304 8.87 -25.46 31.44
N LYS A 305 10.13 -25.91 31.49
CA LYS A 305 10.88 -26.30 30.28
C LYS A 305 10.22 -27.45 29.53
N VAL A 306 9.67 -28.45 30.24
CA VAL A 306 9.00 -29.60 29.62
C VAL A 306 7.65 -29.20 29.01
N THR A 307 6.84 -28.42 29.75
CA THR A 307 5.55 -27.90 29.27
C THR A 307 5.72 -26.97 28.05
N SER A 308 6.71 -26.08 28.08
CA SER A 308 6.99 -25.15 26.98
C SER A 308 7.66 -25.81 25.76
N ASN A 309 8.57 -26.77 25.94
CA ASN A 309 9.23 -27.44 24.83
C ASN A 309 8.36 -28.57 24.26
N LEU A 310 8.11 -29.62 25.05
CA LEU A 310 7.41 -30.80 24.56
C LEU A 310 5.92 -30.55 24.40
N GLY A 311 5.28 -29.83 25.34
CA GLY A 311 3.86 -29.49 25.23
C GLY A 311 3.51 -28.62 24.00
N LEU A 312 4.40 -27.71 23.58
CA LEU A 312 4.19 -26.96 22.33
C LEU A 312 4.57 -27.75 21.07
N ARG A 313 5.56 -28.65 21.15
CA ARG A 313 6.07 -29.41 20.00
C ARG A 313 5.21 -30.61 19.64
N GLN A 314 4.76 -31.39 20.61
CA GLN A 314 3.92 -32.57 20.38
C GLN A 314 2.54 -32.19 19.84
N SER A 315 1.89 -33.12 19.13
CA SER A 315 0.66 -32.82 18.38
C SER A 315 -0.55 -32.69 19.30
N GLY A 316 -0.75 -33.64 20.22
CA GLY A 316 -1.82 -33.65 21.23
C GLY A 316 -1.51 -32.77 22.46
N GLY A 317 -0.36 -32.12 22.51
CA GLY A 317 0.04 -31.23 23.59
C GLY A 317 0.84 -31.94 24.68
N ILE A 318 0.67 -31.53 25.94
CA ILE A 318 1.47 -32.05 27.05
C ILE A 318 1.08 -33.48 27.47
N GLY A 319 -0.17 -33.88 27.23
CA GLY A 319 -0.68 -35.24 27.53
C GLY A 319 0.07 -36.35 26.82
N ASP A 320 0.57 -36.11 25.59
CA ASP A 320 1.36 -37.06 24.78
C ASP A 320 2.69 -37.51 25.45
N VAL A 321 3.14 -36.79 26.49
CA VAL A 321 4.42 -37.01 27.19
C VAL A 321 4.21 -37.59 28.60
N MET A 322 2.97 -37.60 29.07
CA MET A 322 2.61 -38.03 30.41
C MET A 322 1.98 -39.43 30.38
N SER A 323 1.80 -40.01 31.57
CA SER A 323 1.36 -41.38 31.76
C SER A 323 0.00 -41.65 31.11
N ASN A 324 -0.19 -42.89 30.62
CA ASN A 324 -1.44 -43.37 30.02
C ASN A 324 -2.62 -43.44 31.02
N ASN A 325 -2.41 -43.12 32.30
CA ASN A 325 -3.52 -42.95 33.24
C ASN A 325 -4.13 -41.55 33.08
N ILE A 326 -5.23 -41.49 32.34
CA ILE A 326 -5.83 -40.23 31.88
C ILE A 326 -6.95 -39.73 32.82
N GLN A 327 -7.50 -40.59 33.69
CA GLN A 327 -8.78 -40.35 34.39
C GLN A 327 -8.83 -39.05 35.21
N ASP A 328 -7.77 -38.74 35.96
CA ASP A 328 -7.72 -37.54 36.80
C ASP A 328 -7.24 -36.29 36.04
N ARG A 329 -6.66 -36.47 34.84
CA ARG A 329 -5.97 -35.42 34.08
C ARG A 329 -6.72 -34.98 32.81
N VAL A 330 -7.80 -35.67 32.41
CA VAL A 330 -8.62 -35.41 31.21
C VAL A 330 -8.81 -33.91 30.95
N TRP A 331 -9.29 -33.17 31.95
CA TRP A 331 -9.62 -31.76 31.82
C TRP A 331 -8.39 -30.86 31.65
N LEU A 332 -7.26 -31.22 32.27
CA LEU A 332 -6.01 -30.47 32.12
C LEU A 332 -5.44 -30.66 30.72
N ASP A 333 -5.37 -31.90 30.24
CA ASP A 333 -4.81 -32.23 28.92
C ASP A 333 -5.66 -31.62 27.80
N ILE A 334 -6.99 -31.74 27.88
CA ILE A 334 -7.93 -31.11 26.91
C ILE A 334 -7.83 -29.58 26.98
N SER A 335 -7.77 -28.97 28.17
CA SER A 335 -7.68 -27.52 28.30
C SER A 335 -6.35 -26.97 27.77
N PHE A 336 -5.25 -27.67 28.03
CA PHE A 336 -3.94 -27.32 27.48
C PHE A 336 -3.94 -27.41 25.95
N PHE A 337 -4.45 -28.51 25.39
CA PHE A 337 -4.57 -28.69 23.95
C PHE A 337 -5.43 -27.59 23.31
N LEU A 338 -6.63 -27.33 23.84
CA LEU A 338 -7.53 -26.33 23.28
C LEU A 338 -6.96 -24.91 23.39
N ILE A 339 -6.51 -24.49 24.57
CA ILE A 339 -6.11 -23.11 24.82
C ILE A 339 -4.71 -22.83 24.24
N VAL A 340 -3.74 -23.72 24.48
CA VAL A 340 -2.34 -23.49 24.10
C VAL A 340 -2.05 -23.95 22.67
N LYS A 341 -2.44 -25.18 22.32
CA LYS A 341 -2.11 -25.74 21.00
C LYS A 341 -3.04 -25.23 19.91
N ILE A 342 -4.35 -25.17 20.14
CA ILE A 342 -5.33 -24.72 19.13
C ILE A 342 -5.49 -23.20 19.14
N VAL A 343 -5.84 -22.57 20.26
CA VAL A 343 -6.15 -21.12 20.26
C VAL A 343 -4.89 -20.26 20.13
N LEU A 344 -3.92 -20.37 21.05
CA LEU A 344 -2.76 -19.46 21.06
C LEU A 344 -1.88 -19.59 19.80
N LEU A 345 -1.57 -20.81 19.36
CA LEU A 345 -0.73 -21.00 18.16
C LEU A 345 -1.43 -20.56 16.87
N ASN A 346 -2.73 -20.80 16.71
CA ASN A 346 -3.46 -20.34 15.52
C ASN A 346 -3.71 -18.83 15.52
N ILE A 347 -3.79 -18.16 16.68
CA ILE A 347 -3.79 -16.69 16.74
C ILE A 347 -2.44 -16.15 16.22
N ILE A 348 -1.31 -16.73 16.64
CA ILE A 348 0.03 -16.35 16.15
C ILE A 348 0.14 -16.54 14.63
N LEU A 349 -0.27 -17.71 14.12
CA LEU A 349 -0.27 -17.97 12.68
C LEU A 349 -1.25 -17.05 11.93
N GLY A 350 -2.42 -16.77 12.49
CA GLY A 350 -3.44 -15.87 11.93
C GLY A 350 -2.93 -14.45 11.74
N ILE A 351 -2.24 -13.88 12.75
CA ILE A 351 -1.61 -12.55 12.65
C ILE A 351 -0.60 -12.52 11.48
N ILE A 352 0.23 -13.55 11.34
CA ILE A 352 1.24 -13.63 10.27
C ILE A 352 0.57 -13.74 8.89
N ILE A 353 -0.48 -14.58 8.76
CA ILE A 353 -1.22 -14.81 7.51
C ILE A 353 -1.98 -13.55 7.08
N ASP A 354 -2.66 -12.86 8.00
CA ASP A 354 -3.36 -11.60 7.72
C ASP A 354 -2.39 -10.53 7.22
N THR A 355 -1.26 -10.36 7.92
CA THR A 355 -0.23 -9.39 7.53
C THR A 355 0.36 -9.69 6.16
N PHE A 356 0.65 -10.97 5.85
CA PHE A 356 1.17 -11.38 4.56
C PHE A 356 0.14 -11.19 3.44
N SER A 357 -1.14 -11.48 3.71
CA SER A 357 -2.26 -11.27 2.79
C SER A 357 -2.43 -9.79 2.47
N LYS A 358 -2.39 -8.92 3.49
CA LYS A 358 -2.42 -7.46 3.31
C LYS A 358 -1.27 -6.95 2.45
N LEU A 359 -0.02 -7.35 2.73
CA LEU A 359 1.13 -6.95 1.90
C LEU A 359 0.97 -7.33 0.42
N ARG A 360 0.32 -8.46 0.14
CA ARG A 360 -0.01 -8.89 -1.23
C ARG A 360 -1.11 -8.01 -1.86
N VAL A 361 -2.18 -7.70 -1.12
CA VAL A 361 -3.29 -6.85 -1.60
C VAL A 361 -2.80 -5.42 -1.85
N ASP A 362 -2.10 -4.81 -0.90
CA ASP A 362 -1.55 -3.45 -1.02
C ASP A 362 -0.62 -3.32 -2.26
N LYS A 363 0.15 -4.38 -2.55
CA LYS A 363 1.00 -4.45 -3.74
C LYS A 363 0.19 -4.54 -5.03
N GLN A 364 -0.82 -5.41 -5.07
CA GLN A 364 -1.69 -5.56 -6.24
C GLN A 364 -2.47 -4.27 -6.53
N GLU A 365 -3.03 -3.62 -5.51
CA GLU A 365 -3.74 -2.35 -5.66
C GLU A 365 -2.82 -1.25 -6.22
N ARG A 366 -1.56 -1.18 -5.76
CA ARG A 366 -0.55 -0.26 -6.31
C ARG A 366 -0.23 -0.58 -7.78
N GLU A 367 -0.10 -1.85 -8.15
CA GLU A 367 0.14 -2.27 -9.54
C GLU A 367 -1.05 -1.89 -10.44
N ASP A 368 -2.29 -2.14 -10.00
CA ASP A 368 -3.51 -1.78 -10.72
C ASP A 368 -3.70 -0.27 -10.88
N LYS A 369 -3.54 0.52 -9.80
CA LYS A 369 -3.58 2.00 -9.85
C LYS A 369 -2.51 2.57 -10.77
N THR A 370 -1.29 2.02 -10.75
CA THR A 370 -0.19 2.48 -11.61
C THR A 370 -0.42 2.13 -13.09
N ARG A 371 -1.13 1.03 -13.36
CA ARG A 371 -1.45 0.56 -14.72
C ARG A 371 -2.66 1.27 -15.34
N ASN A 372 -3.65 1.65 -14.52
CA ASN A 372 -4.92 2.18 -15.01
C ASN A 372 -5.04 3.71 -14.89
N ASN A 373 -4.34 4.37 -13.97
CA ASN A 373 -4.39 5.82 -13.81
C ASN A 373 -3.12 6.48 -14.34
N CYS A 374 -3.26 7.62 -15.04
CA CYS A 374 -2.10 8.39 -15.47
C CYS A 374 -1.38 9.01 -14.26
N LEU A 375 -0.05 8.87 -14.17
CA LEU A 375 0.72 9.47 -13.07
C LEU A 375 0.60 11.01 -13.09
N ILE A 376 0.66 11.63 -14.27
CA ILE A 376 0.79 13.08 -14.40
C ILE A 376 -0.55 13.81 -14.20
N CYS A 377 -1.63 13.40 -14.85
CA CYS A 377 -2.95 14.03 -14.71
C CYS A 377 -3.90 13.35 -13.70
N GLY A 378 -3.63 12.11 -13.30
CA GLY A 378 -4.51 11.34 -12.41
C GLY A 378 -5.74 10.71 -13.08
N ILE A 379 -6.01 11.05 -14.35
CA ILE A 379 -7.17 10.58 -15.11
C ILE A 379 -7.06 9.06 -15.36
N ASP A 380 -8.19 8.36 -15.20
CA ASP A 380 -8.32 6.93 -15.42
C ASP A 380 -8.34 6.55 -16.93
N ARG A 381 -7.84 5.35 -17.22
CA ARG A 381 -7.78 4.76 -18.56
C ARG A 381 -9.13 4.71 -19.28
N LEU A 382 -10.22 4.40 -18.57
CA LEU A 382 -11.56 4.30 -19.14
C LEU A 382 -12.03 5.65 -19.69
N THR A 383 -11.68 6.77 -19.05
CA THR A 383 -12.01 8.12 -19.54
C THR A 383 -11.45 8.35 -20.95
N PHE A 384 -10.20 7.96 -21.20
CA PHE A 384 -9.58 8.11 -22.53
C PHE A 384 -10.19 7.17 -23.57
N HIS A 385 -10.52 5.93 -23.18
CA HIS A 385 -11.22 4.99 -24.07
C HIS A 385 -12.60 5.54 -24.47
N ASN A 386 -13.38 6.05 -23.51
CA ASN A 386 -14.74 6.55 -23.73
C ASN A 386 -14.80 7.84 -24.57
N VAL A 387 -13.76 8.68 -24.53
CA VAL A 387 -13.72 9.96 -25.27
C VAL A 387 -13.21 9.78 -26.71
N LYS A 388 -12.37 8.77 -26.97
CA LYS A 388 -11.80 8.52 -28.31
C LYS A 388 -12.32 7.27 -29.02
N ASN A 389 -13.07 6.40 -28.34
CA ASN A 389 -13.46 5.06 -28.82
C ASN A 389 -12.26 4.20 -29.29
N GLU A 390 -11.08 4.41 -28.70
CA GLU A 390 -9.84 3.71 -29.03
C GLU A 390 -9.22 3.03 -27.78
N VAL A 391 -9.02 1.72 -27.86
CA VAL A 391 -8.38 0.91 -26.78
C VAL A 391 -6.90 1.30 -26.55
N THR A 392 -6.28 1.94 -27.55
CA THR A 392 -4.89 2.43 -27.51
C THR A 392 -4.77 3.88 -27.03
N ALA A 393 -5.88 4.62 -26.87
CA ALA A 393 -5.89 6.04 -26.52
C ALA A 393 -5.05 6.36 -25.28
N PHE A 394 -5.18 5.55 -24.22
CA PHE A 394 -4.44 5.72 -22.97
C PHE A 394 -2.93 5.43 -23.11
N SER A 395 -2.56 4.37 -23.86
CA SER A 395 -1.15 4.08 -24.18
C SER A 395 -0.52 5.24 -24.97
N ASN A 396 -1.25 5.81 -25.92
CA ASN A 396 -0.78 6.92 -26.74
C ASN A 396 -0.68 8.22 -25.90
N HIS A 397 -1.65 8.47 -25.02
CA HIS A 397 -1.59 9.54 -24.03
C HIS A 397 -0.32 9.46 -23.16
N ILE A 398 -0.04 8.31 -22.53
CA ILE A 398 1.18 8.12 -21.72
C ILE A 398 2.46 8.26 -22.57
N LYS A 399 2.51 7.72 -23.78
CA LYS A 399 3.75 7.72 -24.60
C LYS A 399 4.05 9.07 -25.25
N GLU A 400 3.04 9.82 -25.65
CA GLU A 400 3.22 11.04 -26.45
C GLU A 400 2.99 12.35 -25.68
N HIS A 401 2.14 12.32 -24.65
CA HIS A 401 1.74 13.50 -23.89
C HIS A 401 2.30 13.46 -22.48
N HIS A 402 1.90 12.46 -21.69
CA HIS A 402 2.13 12.39 -20.24
C HIS A 402 3.18 11.33 -19.89
N HIS A 403 4.28 11.33 -20.65
CA HIS A 403 5.40 10.41 -20.43
C HIS A 403 6.19 10.86 -19.20
N VAL A 404 6.05 10.11 -18.10
CA VAL A 404 6.60 10.44 -16.77
C VAL A 404 8.07 10.87 -16.84
N TRP A 405 8.90 10.15 -17.58
CA TRP A 405 10.33 10.43 -17.68
C TRP A 405 10.63 11.75 -18.40
N ASN A 406 9.75 12.24 -19.28
CA ASN A 406 9.92 13.56 -19.89
C ASN A 406 9.77 14.68 -18.84
N TYR A 407 8.88 14.54 -17.86
CA TYR A 407 8.77 15.53 -16.78
C TYR A 407 10.01 15.54 -15.89
N LEU A 408 10.58 14.36 -15.60
CA LEU A 408 11.87 14.25 -14.91
C LEU A 408 13.01 14.90 -15.72
N TYR A 409 13.09 14.63 -17.04
CA TYR A 409 14.09 15.22 -17.91
C TYR A 409 13.93 16.74 -18.05
N PHE A 410 12.71 17.28 -17.98
CA PHE A 410 12.46 18.73 -18.00
C PHE A 410 12.92 19.41 -16.71
N ILE A 411 12.64 18.78 -15.56
CA ILE A 411 13.16 19.25 -14.26
C ILE A 411 14.70 19.26 -14.27
N PHE A 412 15.32 18.22 -14.84
CA PHE A 412 16.78 18.14 -14.99
C PHE A 412 17.33 19.16 -15.99
N TYR A 413 16.60 19.43 -17.08
CA TYR A 413 16.94 20.44 -18.08
C TYR A 413 17.00 21.83 -17.44
N ILE A 414 15.94 22.23 -16.73
CA ILE A 414 15.90 23.48 -16.00
C ILE A 414 17.04 23.54 -14.96
N TRP A 415 17.21 22.52 -14.12
CA TRP A 415 18.27 22.55 -13.08
C TRP A 415 19.70 22.56 -13.63
N GLY A 416 19.93 22.07 -14.85
CA GLY A 416 21.23 22.12 -15.53
C GLY A 416 21.46 23.36 -16.39
N GLN A 417 20.42 24.15 -16.68
CA GLN A 417 20.50 25.41 -17.42
C GLN A 417 20.73 26.59 -16.46
N ASP A 418 21.55 27.55 -16.87
CA ASP A 418 21.75 28.80 -16.13
C ASP A 418 20.45 29.62 -16.09
N LYS A 419 20.20 30.30 -14.97
CA LYS A 419 18.91 30.98 -14.73
C LYS A 419 18.64 32.13 -15.68
N ASP A 420 19.68 32.72 -16.25
CA ASP A 420 19.59 33.88 -17.14
C ASP A 420 19.22 33.47 -18.58
N ASP A 421 19.36 32.18 -18.92
CA ASP A 421 18.94 31.59 -20.21
C ASP A 421 17.48 31.11 -20.21
N ASP A 422 16.79 31.13 -19.06
CA ASP A 422 15.40 30.67 -18.94
C ASP A 422 14.42 31.52 -19.75
N ASP A 423 13.58 30.87 -20.56
CA ASP A 423 12.38 31.52 -21.08
C ASP A 423 11.32 31.76 -19.97
N GLY A 424 10.32 32.58 -20.25
CA GLY A 424 9.29 32.94 -19.26
C GLY A 424 8.50 31.76 -18.68
N LEU A 425 8.41 30.63 -19.41
CA LEU A 425 7.78 29.39 -18.93
C LEU A 425 8.74 28.59 -18.06
N GLU A 426 10.01 28.52 -18.46
CA GLU A 426 11.07 27.83 -17.72
C GLU A 426 11.33 28.51 -16.38
N LEU A 427 11.42 29.84 -16.33
CA LEU A 427 11.54 30.60 -15.09
C LEU A 427 10.30 30.44 -14.18
N TYR A 428 9.10 30.37 -14.76
CA TYR A 428 7.86 30.09 -14.03
C TYR A 428 7.89 28.69 -13.40
N VAL A 429 8.19 27.65 -14.18
CA VAL A 429 8.28 26.28 -13.65
C VAL A 429 9.43 26.12 -12.67
N ARG A 430 10.59 26.77 -12.89
CA ARG A 430 11.75 26.71 -11.97
C ARG A 430 11.37 27.16 -10.56
N LYS A 431 10.59 28.25 -10.43
CA LYS A 431 10.09 28.75 -9.14
C LYS A 431 9.15 27.74 -8.48
N LEU A 432 8.16 27.24 -9.21
CA LEU A 432 7.21 26.27 -8.66
C LEU A 432 7.88 24.94 -8.27
N VAL A 433 8.86 24.46 -9.03
CA VAL A 433 9.66 23.27 -8.71
C VAL A 433 10.62 23.49 -7.53
N HIS A 434 11.10 24.71 -7.32
CA HIS A 434 11.85 25.08 -6.12
C HIS A 434 10.97 24.96 -4.87
N ASP A 435 9.77 25.55 -4.94
CA ASP A 435 8.80 25.65 -3.84
C ASP A 435 7.93 24.38 -3.65
N ILE A 436 8.12 23.38 -4.51
CA ILE A 436 7.38 22.10 -4.54
C ILE A 436 5.86 22.30 -4.81
N ASP A 437 5.50 23.41 -5.47
CA ASP A 437 4.16 23.59 -6.02
C ASP A 437 3.96 22.70 -7.27
N VAL A 438 2.84 22.00 -7.29
CA VAL A 438 2.42 21.08 -8.35
C VAL A 438 1.48 21.75 -9.36
N SER A 439 1.10 23.02 -9.17
CA SER A 439 0.06 23.69 -9.96
C SER A 439 0.42 23.95 -11.44
N TRP A 440 1.66 23.67 -11.86
CA TRP A 440 2.10 23.64 -13.26
C TRP A 440 1.87 22.29 -13.94
N PHE A 441 1.64 21.21 -13.19
CA PHE A 441 1.27 19.91 -13.77
C PHE A 441 -0.18 19.95 -14.27
N PRO A 442 -0.51 19.18 -15.33
CA PRO A 442 -1.87 19.09 -15.86
C PRO A 442 -2.77 18.16 -15.02
N SER A 443 -2.87 18.41 -13.70
CA SER A 443 -3.77 17.67 -12.81
C SER A 443 -5.23 17.78 -13.28
N GLY A 444 -5.86 16.63 -13.53
CA GLY A 444 -7.23 16.53 -14.03
C GLY A 444 -7.44 17.02 -15.48
N ARG A 445 -6.39 17.35 -16.23
CA ARG A 445 -6.49 17.88 -17.61
C ARG A 445 -5.57 17.15 -18.59
N ALA A 446 -5.89 17.20 -19.87
CA ALA A 446 -5.03 16.73 -20.94
C ALA A 446 -5.44 17.38 -22.27
N ILE A 447 -4.48 17.78 -23.10
CA ILE A 447 -4.78 18.44 -24.40
C ILE A 447 -5.66 17.54 -25.28
N THR A 448 -5.51 16.21 -25.15
CA THR A 448 -6.33 15.21 -25.87
C THR A 448 -7.81 15.18 -25.49
N LEU A 449 -8.18 15.80 -24.38
CA LEU A 449 -9.55 15.90 -23.87
C LEU A 449 -10.07 17.33 -24.06
N ASP A 450 -9.25 18.35 -23.73
CA ASP A 450 -9.56 19.77 -23.93
C ASP A 450 -9.72 20.15 -25.42
N SER A 451 -9.20 19.35 -26.36
CA SER A 451 -9.33 19.60 -27.80
C SER A 451 -10.72 19.30 -28.39
N GLN A 452 -11.68 18.80 -27.60
CA GLN A 452 -13.08 18.79 -28.03
C GLN A 452 -13.67 20.20 -27.87
N PRO A 453 -14.34 20.77 -28.89
CA PRO A 453 -15.01 22.05 -28.72
C PRO A 453 -16.07 21.95 -27.61
N LYS A 454 -16.32 23.06 -26.91
CA LYS A 454 -17.39 23.20 -25.89
C LYS A 454 -18.84 23.10 -26.45
N GLN A 455 -19.01 22.42 -27.59
CA GLN A 455 -20.32 22.04 -28.12
C GLN A 455 -21.07 21.09 -27.19
N ARG A 456 -20.38 20.31 -26.33
CA ARG A 456 -21.04 19.44 -25.35
C ARG A 456 -21.81 20.22 -24.28
N ASP A 457 -21.27 21.35 -23.82
CA ASP A 457 -21.96 22.22 -22.85
C ASP A 457 -23.18 22.90 -23.50
N GLN A 458 -23.08 23.32 -24.76
CA GLN A 458 -24.23 23.87 -25.50
C GLN A 458 -25.30 22.81 -25.78
N GLY A 459 -24.90 21.60 -26.20
CA GLY A 459 -25.80 20.48 -26.42
C GLY A 459 -26.55 20.06 -25.16
N VAL A 460 -25.84 19.85 -24.05
CA VAL A 460 -26.47 19.48 -22.76
C VAL A 460 -27.39 20.59 -22.24
N VAL A 461 -27.04 21.87 -22.43
CA VAL A 461 -27.93 23.00 -22.11
C VAL A 461 -29.15 23.03 -23.03
N GLN A 462 -29.01 22.75 -24.33
CA GLN A 462 -30.13 22.69 -25.26
C GLN A 462 -31.04 21.48 -25.00
N ASP A 463 -30.49 20.32 -24.64
CA ASP A 463 -31.24 19.14 -24.23
C ASP A 463 -31.99 19.40 -22.92
N LEU A 464 -31.37 20.03 -21.92
CA LEU A 464 -32.04 20.46 -20.68
C LEU A 464 -33.15 21.47 -20.94
N VAL A 465 -32.95 22.43 -21.85
CA VAL A 465 -33.98 23.40 -22.26
C VAL A 465 -35.13 22.70 -23.01
N MET A 466 -34.83 21.71 -23.85
CA MET A 466 -35.84 20.91 -24.55
C MET A 466 -36.65 20.05 -23.57
N ILE A 467 -35.98 19.38 -22.63
CA ILE A 467 -36.61 18.58 -21.56
C ILE A 467 -37.51 19.47 -20.70
N LYS A 468 -37.03 20.65 -20.27
CA LYS A 468 -37.84 21.63 -19.51
C LYS A 468 -39.10 22.01 -20.28
N LYS A 469 -38.98 22.34 -21.57
CA LYS A 469 -40.11 22.73 -22.42
C LYS A 469 -41.10 21.58 -22.64
N THR A 470 -40.62 20.35 -22.77
CA THR A 470 -41.48 19.15 -22.85
C THR A 470 -42.24 18.92 -21.54
N ILE A 471 -41.58 19.07 -20.38
CA ILE A 471 -42.22 18.98 -19.07
C ILE A 471 -43.28 20.08 -18.89
N GLU A 472 -42.96 21.34 -19.24
CA GLU A 472 -43.92 22.45 -19.20
C GLU A 472 -45.16 22.16 -20.08
N ASN A 473 -44.97 21.67 -21.30
CA ASN A 473 -46.08 21.30 -22.19
C ASN A 473 -46.94 20.15 -21.63
N VAL A 474 -46.33 19.11 -21.05
CA VAL A 474 -47.07 17.97 -20.45
C VAL A 474 -47.82 18.39 -19.19
N ILE A 475 -47.25 19.28 -18.37
CA ILE A 475 -47.96 19.84 -17.21
C ILE A 475 -49.18 20.65 -17.68
N ILE A 476 -49.03 21.48 -18.71
CA ILE A 476 -50.12 22.28 -19.27
C ILE A 476 -51.22 21.38 -19.88
N SER A 477 -50.86 20.34 -20.64
CA SER A 477 -51.86 19.42 -21.22
C SER A 477 -52.62 18.66 -20.13
N ASN A 478 -51.92 18.09 -19.15
CA ASN A 478 -52.55 17.33 -18.07
C ASN A 478 -53.43 18.23 -17.18
N PHE A 479 -53.02 19.49 -16.97
CA PHE A 479 -53.84 20.48 -16.25
C PHE A 479 -55.09 20.89 -17.04
N HIS A 480 -55.01 20.98 -18.37
CA HIS A 480 -56.17 21.25 -19.21
C HIS A 480 -57.15 20.06 -19.23
N GLU A 481 -56.65 18.83 -19.39
CA GLU A 481 -57.47 17.62 -19.35
C GLU A 481 -58.17 17.41 -18.00
N THR A 482 -57.45 17.60 -16.89
CA THR A 482 -58.05 17.51 -15.55
C THR A 482 -59.08 18.60 -15.30
N ASN A 483 -58.84 19.85 -15.69
CA ASN A 483 -59.87 20.91 -15.58
C ASN A 483 -61.10 20.61 -16.45
N GLN A 484 -60.92 20.03 -17.64
CA GLN A 484 -62.03 19.65 -18.51
C GLN A 484 -62.82 18.46 -17.92
N ALA A 485 -62.15 17.49 -17.30
CA ALA A 485 -62.78 16.39 -16.57
C ALA A 485 -63.56 16.88 -15.33
N VAL A 486 -63.01 17.83 -14.57
CA VAL A 486 -63.67 18.49 -13.43
C VAL A 486 -64.89 19.31 -13.90
N GLY A 487 -64.77 20.06 -15.00
CA GLY A 487 -65.89 20.79 -15.59
C GLY A 487 -67.02 19.88 -16.08
N ASN A 488 -66.68 18.74 -16.68
CA ASN A 488 -67.64 17.74 -17.14
C ASN A 488 -68.34 17.02 -15.98
N THR A 489 -67.61 16.68 -14.90
CA THR A 489 -68.22 16.10 -13.68
C THR A 489 -69.09 17.11 -12.94
N GLY A 490 -68.73 18.40 -12.92
CA GLY A 490 -69.58 19.49 -12.44
C GLY A 490 -70.92 19.56 -13.18
N LYS A 491 -70.90 19.56 -14.52
CA LYS A 491 -72.13 19.51 -15.34
C LYS A 491 -72.95 18.24 -15.12
N TYR A 492 -72.30 17.11 -14.87
CA TYR A 492 -73.00 15.86 -14.55
C TYR A 492 -73.68 15.91 -13.18
N LEU A 493 -73.04 16.58 -12.20
CA LEU A 493 -73.62 16.88 -10.89
C LEU A 493 -74.82 17.83 -10.98
N GLU A 494 -74.75 18.88 -11.81
CA GLU A 494 -75.91 19.74 -12.10
C GLU A 494 -77.07 18.95 -12.70
N GLN A 495 -76.81 18.09 -13.70
CA GLN A 495 -77.85 17.23 -14.29
C GLN A 495 -78.46 16.23 -13.29
N ILE A 496 -77.68 15.74 -12.32
CA ILE A 496 -78.20 14.91 -11.22
C ILE A 496 -79.04 15.76 -10.26
N LEU A 497 -78.59 16.96 -9.88
CA LEU A 497 -79.33 17.90 -9.05
C LEU A 497 -80.68 18.26 -9.68
N ASP A 498 -80.71 18.57 -10.98
CA ASP A 498 -81.94 18.86 -11.72
C ASP A 498 -82.90 17.66 -11.73
N ARG A 499 -82.39 16.44 -11.97
CA ARG A 499 -83.22 15.21 -11.88
C ARG A 499 -83.75 14.98 -10.47
N VAL A 500 -82.94 15.20 -9.44
CA VAL A 500 -83.36 15.08 -8.04
C VAL A 500 -84.43 16.15 -7.73
N HIS A 501 -84.25 17.38 -8.20
CA HIS A 501 -85.25 18.44 -8.07
C HIS A 501 -86.57 18.07 -8.75
N LEU A 502 -86.52 17.61 -10.00
CA LEU A 502 -87.70 17.14 -10.76
C LEU A 502 -88.39 15.95 -10.08
N THR A 503 -87.63 15.04 -9.49
CA THR A 503 -88.16 13.89 -8.74
C THR A 503 -88.81 14.35 -7.43
N LEU A 504 -88.21 15.30 -6.72
CA LEU A 504 -88.78 15.88 -5.50
C LEU A 504 -90.03 16.73 -5.78
N THR A 505 -90.12 17.43 -6.92
CA THR A 505 -91.34 18.16 -7.31
C THR A 505 -92.47 17.23 -7.74
N ASN A 506 -92.16 16.05 -8.29
CA ASN A 506 -93.16 15.03 -8.64
C ASN A 506 -93.65 14.21 -7.43
N ILE A 507 -93.03 14.33 -6.26
CA ILE A 507 -93.43 13.64 -5.02
C ILE A 507 -93.99 14.66 -4.01
N LYS A 508 -95.15 15.25 -4.34
CA LYS A 508 -96.16 15.82 -3.42
C LYS A 508 -97.41 16.25 -4.22
N PRO A 509 -98.64 16.20 -3.68
CA PRO A 509 -99.02 15.79 -2.32
C PRO A 509 -100.13 14.71 -2.25
N LYS A 510 -100.09 13.88 -1.20
CA LYS A 510 -101.30 13.47 -0.47
C LYS A 510 -101.06 13.77 1.02
N ILE A 511 -101.79 14.76 1.53
CA ILE A 511 -101.61 15.34 2.87
C ILE A 511 -102.89 15.12 3.68
N THR A 512 -102.75 14.62 4.92
CA THR A 512 -103.56 14.91 6.12
C THR A 512 -102.88 14.18 7.31
N THR A 513 -102.21 14.83 8.29
CA THR A 513 -102.67 15.65 9.46
C THR A 513 -103.55 14.88 10.47
N PRO A 514 -103.47 15.11 11.82
CA PRO A 514 -102.89 16.24 12.60
C PRO A 514 -101.71 15.82 13.57
N LYS A 515 -100.80 16.70 14.06
CA LYS A 515 -100.85 17.63 15.25
C LYS A 515 -101.40 16.98 16.53
N LEU A 516 -100.85 17.05 17.76
CA LEU A 516 -99.76 17.76 18.52
C LEU A 516 -99.58 16.95 19.88
N PRO A 517 -98.77 17.30 20.93
CA PRO A 517 -97.71 18.30 21.15
C PRO A 517 -96.36 17.66 21.67
N PRO A 518 -95.67 18.05 22.78
CA PRO A 518 -94.37 18.73 22.67
C PRO A 518 -93.20 18.12 23.48
N SER A 519 -92.01 18.76 23.36
CA SER A 519 -90.83 18.70 24.25
C SER A 519 -90.12 17.35 24.45
N PHE A 520 -88.79 17.34 24.29
CA PHE A 520 -87.89 17.38 25.46
C PHE A 520 -86.47 17.82 25.06
N ASP A 521 -85.73 18.32 26.05
CA ASP A 521 -84.33 18.75 25.98
C ASP A 521 -83.42 17.70 26.65
N SER A 522 -82.11 17.91 26.61
CA SER A 522 -81.06 17.24 27.40
C SER A 522 -80.72 15.76 27.12
N LYS A 523 -79.59 15.59 26.42
CA LYS A 523 -78.31 15.06 26.95
C LYS A 523 -78.15 13.64 27.52
N ASP A 524 -76.96 13.12 27.18
CA ASP A 524 -76.02 12.28 27.96
C ASP A 524 -76.12 10.74 27.99
N GLN A 525 -74.90 10.18 27.94
CA GLN A 525 -74.37 8.86 28.35
C GLN A 525 -74.10 7.85 27.20
N ILE A 526 -72.84 7.65 26.78
CA ILE A 526 -71.65 7.05 27.46
C ILE A 526 -71.75 5.51 27.54
N TYR A 527 -70.76 4.85 26.91
CA TYR A 527 -69.99 3.64 27.27
C TYR A 527 -69.50 3.02 25.93
N ASP A 528 -68.23 3.11 25.50
CA ASP A 528 -66.97 2.59 26.07
C ASP A 528 -66.82 1.05 25.89
N ASN A 529 -65.86 0.62 25.04
CA ASN A 529 -64.83 -0.39 25.38
C ASN A 529 -63.97 -0.90 24.20
N THR A 530 -62.65 -0.71 24.33
CA THR A 530 -61.51 -1.66 24.14
C THR A 530 -61.41 -2.66 22.98
N ASP A 531 -60.27 -2.57 22.27
CA ASP A 531 -59.26 -3.62 21.97
C ASP A 531 -59.66 -5.01 21.42
N ASN A 532 -59.04 -5.48 20.32
CA ASN A 532 -57.66 -6.02 20.30
C ASN A 532 -57.37 -6.97 19.10
N SER A 533 -56.32 -6.67 18.30
CA SER A 533 -55.44 -7.67 17.62
C SER A 533 -56.05 -8.56 16.48
N THR A 534 -55.34 -9.08 15.46
CA THR A 534 -53.92 -9.13 15.04
C THR A 534 -53.81 -9.21 13.49
N ASN A 535 -52.75 -8.66 12.87
CA ASN A 535 -51.66 -9.39 12.16
C ASN A 535 -50.96 -8.64 10.99
N ARG A 536 -49.61 -8.62 11.04
CA ARG A 536 -48.58 -8.42 9.98
C ARG A 536 -48.64 -7.12 9.12
N LYS A 537 -47.63 -6.24 9.15
CA LYS A 537 -46.24 -6.32 8.58
C LYS A 537 -46.23 -6.43 7.03
N GLU A 538 -45.36 -5.81 6.23
CA GLU A 538 -44.23 -4.84 6.31
C GLU A 538 -43.82 -4.49 4.85
N SER A 539 -43.16 -3.38 4.43
CA SER A 539 -42.88 -2.04 5.00
C SER A 539 -42.17 -1.16 3.93
N GLU A 540 -42.35 0.17 3.92
CA GLU A 540 -41.53 1.11 3.11
C GLU A 540 -40.14 1.38 3.75
N PRO A 541 -39.17 1.91 2.99
CA PRO A 541 -38.06 2.70 3.52
C PRO A 541 -38.12 4.17 3.06
N GLN A 542 -38.17 5.10 4.02
CA GLN A 542 -37.86 6.52 3.79
C GLN A 542 -36.39 6.80 4.12
N VAL A 543 -35.76 7.72 3.37
CA VAL A 543 -34.69 8.58 3.92
C VAL A 543 -34.85 9.98 3.33
N LEU A 544 -35.05 10.97 4.20
CA LEU A 544 -34.87 12.39 3.90
C LEU A 544 -33.76 12.92 4.81
N TRP A 545 -32.81 13.66 4.24
CA TRP A 545 -31.89 14.51 5.02
C TRP A 545 -32.25 15.97 4.77
N LEU A 546 -32.26 16.79 5.82
CA LEU A 546 -31.94 18.21 5.71
C LEU A 546 -31.45 18.75 7.06
N VAL A 547 -30.53 19.72 6.99
CA VAL A 547 -29.70 20.19 8.10
C VAL A 547 -30.13 21.59 8.55
N LYS A 548 -30.39 21.72 9.85
CA LYS A 548 -30.15 22.86 10.77
C LYS A 548 -31.05 22.66 12.01
N GLU A 549 -30.60 22.89 13.24
CA GLU A 549 -29.31 23.44 13.71
C GLU A 549 -28.33 22.38 14.22
#